data_AF-A0A847BHJ7-F1
#
_entry.id   AF-A0A847BHJ7-F1
#
_cell.length_a   1.000
_cell.length_b   1.000
_cell.length_c   1.000
_cell.angle_alpha   90.00
_cell.angle_beta   90.00
_cell.angle_gamma   90.00
#
_symmetry.space_group_name_H-M   'P 1'
#
loop_
_entity.id
_entity.type
_entity.pdbx_description
1 polymer ?
#
loop_
_entity_poly.entity_id
_entity_poly.type
_entity_poly.pdbx_seq_one_letter_code
_entity_poly.pdbx_strand_id
1 'polypeptide(L)'
;ITVLFMASVMLPLFMPTGVSVDRLVRAFIGITLFQSAYMAEVIRGGLQAIPRGQEEAAAALGMSYWRRMGLVVLPQALKMMIPGIVNTFISLFKDTTLVMIIGLFDLLGIVQAALSDSRWLGFALEGYVFAAFVFWLFCFSMSRYSQYLERKLHTGHKK
;
A
#
# COMPACT_ATOMS: atom_id res chain seq x y z
N ILE A 1 5.91 -11.21 4.01
CA ILE A 1 6.79 -12.38 3.75
C ILE A 1 5.99 -13.67 3.65
N THR A 2 5.26 -14.08 4.69
CA THR A 2 4.48 -15.34 4.73
C THR A 2 3.50 -15.52 3.58
N VAL A 3 2.77 -14.46 3.19
CA VAL A 3 1.83 -14.53 2.06
C VAL A 3 2.54 -14.66 0.70
N LEU A 4 3.64 -13.93 0.50
CA LEU A 4 4.48 -14.07 -0.70
C LEU A 4 5.08 -15.47 -0.80
N PHE A 5 5.54 -16.02 0.33
CA PHE A 5 6.03 -17.38 0.42
C PHE A 5 4.92 -18.40 0.11
N MET A 6 3.72 -18.25 0.67
CA MET A 6 2.58 -19.12 0.37
C MET A 6 2.18 -19.06 -1.11
N ALA A 7 2.03 -17.84 -1.67
CA ALA A 7 1.67 -17.65 -3.07
C ALA A 7 2.75 -18.16 -4.04
N SER A 8 4.03 -18.07 -3.66
CA SER A 8 5.17 -18.44 -4.52
C SER A 8 5.69 -19.87 -4.33
N VAL A 9 5.52 -20.48 -3.16
CA VAL A 9 6.07 -21.80 -2.85
C VAL A 9 4.97 -22.85 -2.65
N MET A 10 3.84 -22.50 -2.02
CA MET A 10 2.77 -23.48 -1.77
C MET A 10 1.80 -23.63 -2.95
N LEU A 11 1.43 -22.53 -3.63
CA LEU A 11 0.49 -22.58 -4.76
C LEU A 11 0.85 -23.59 -5.88
N PRO A 12 2.12 -23.78 -6.30
CA PRO A 12 2.50 -24.74 -7.32
C PRO A 12 2.33 -26.18 -6.86
N LEU A 13 2.42 -26.43 -5.56
CA LEU A 13 2.24 -27.78 -5.00
C LEU A 13 0.79 -28.27 -5.16
N PHE A 14 -0.15 -27.33 -5.32
CA PHE A 14 -1.57 -27.62 -5.58
C PHE A 14 -1.93 -27.52 -7.07
N MET A 15 -0.97 -27.21 -7.94
CA MET A 15 -1.20 -27.04 -9.37
C MET A 15 -0.81 -28.32 -10.13
N PRO A 16 -1.55 -28.74 -11.18
CA PRO A 16 -1.22 -29.92 -11.97
C PRO A 16 0.20 -29.83 -12.55
N THR A 17 0.91 -30.95 -12.54
CA THR A 17 2.25 -31.07 -13.11
C THR A 17 2.26 -30.62 -14.57
N GLY A 18 3.00 -29.55 -14.89
CA GLY A 18 3.12 -28.99 -16.24
C GLY A 18 2.44 -27.63 -16.44
N VAL A 19 1.57 -27.19 -15.52
CA VAL A 19 1.09 -25.81 -15.51
C VAL A 19 2.04 -24.98 -14.67
N SER A 20 2.74 -24.02 -15.29
CA SER A 20 3.58 -23.07 -14.58
C SER A 20 3.01 -21.66 -14.80
N VAL A 21 2.34 -21.13 -13.78
CA VAL A 21 1.98 -19.72 -13.79
C VAL A 21 3.24 -18.91 -13.50
N ASP A 22 3.44 -17.88 -14.32
CA ASP A 22 4.57 -16.97 -14.22
C ASP A 22 4.77 -16.45 -12.77
N ARG A 23 6.03 -16.38 -12.34
CA ARG A 23 6.37 -16.06 -10.94
C ARG A 23 5.91 -14.65 -10.56
N LEU A 24 5.98 -13.71 -11.50
CA LEU A 24 5.58 -12.32 -11.29
C LEU A 24 4.06 -12.20 -11.18
N VAL A 25 3.31 -12.93 -12.02
CA VAL A 25 1.83 -12.97 -11.93
C VAL A 25 1.37 -13.48 -10.56
N ARG A 26 2.00 -14.56 -10.07
CA ARG A 26 1.64 -15.14 -8.75
C ARG A 26 1.97 -14.21 -7.59
N ALA A 27 3.11 -13.53 -7.68
CA ALA A 27 3.50 -12.51 -6.71
C ALA A 27 2.48 -11.37 -6.67
N PHE A 28 2.06 -10.86 -7.84
CA PHE A 28 1.04 -9.82 -7.93
C PHE A 28 -0.29 -10.23 -7.34
N ILE A 29 -0.78 -11.44 -7.63
CA ILE A 29 -2.03 -11.93 -7.04
C ILE A 29 -1.91 -11.99 -5.51
N GLY A 30 -0.83 -12.58 -4.99
CA GLY A 30 -0.60 -12.71 -3.55
C GLY A 30 -0.51 -11.37 -2.83
N ILE A 31 0.26 -10.43 -3.39
CA ILE A 31 0.38 -9.06 -2.86
C ILE A 31 -0.96 -8.34 -2.94
N THR A 32 -1.67 -8.42 -4.06
CA THR A 32 -2.94 -7.71 -4.26
C THR A 32 -3.99 -8.19 -3.27
N LEU A 33 -4.14 -9.51 -3.09
CA LEU A 33 -5.10 -10.06 -2.13
C LEU A 33 -4.79 -9.60 -0.71
N PHE A 34 -3.53 -9.68 -0.28
CA PHE A 34 -3.12 -9.24 1.04
C PHE A 34 -3.36 -7.73 1.22
N GLN A 35 -2.90 -6.94 0.25
CA GLN A 35 -2.98 -5.50 0.32
C GLN A 35 -4.42 -4.98 0.26
N SER A 36 -5.31 -5.70 -0.44
CA SER A 36 -6.74 -5.40 -0.47
C SER A 36 -7.39 -5.54 0.90
N ALA A 37 -6.95 -6.49 1.74
CA ALA A 37 -7.47 -6.66 3.09
C ALA A 37 -7.09 -5.47 3.99
N TYR A 38 -5.83 -5.02 3.93
CA TYR A 38 -5.40 -3.80 4.63
C TYR A 38 -6.13 -2.55 4.13
N MET A 39 -6.32 -2.42 2.82
CA MET A 39 -7.07 -1.31 2.24
C MET A 39 -8.54 -1.33 2.68
N ALA A 40 -9.17 -2.50 2.72
CA ALA A 40 -10.53 -2.67 3.21
C ALA A 40 -10.67 -2.23 4.68
N GLU A 41 -9.67 -2.52 5.51
CA GLU A 41 -9.64 -2.10 6.91
C GLU A 41 -9.50 -0.57 7.06
N VAL A 42 -8.67 0.05 6.23
CA VAL A 42 -8.57 1.52 6.16
C VAL A 42 -9.91 2.13 5.74
N ILE A 43 -10.58 1.53 4.74
CA ILE A 43 -11.89 2.00 4.27
C ILE A 43 -12.94 1.88 5.38
N ARG A 44 -12.98 0.72 6.04
CA ARG A 44 -13.88 0.43 7.16
C ARG A 44 -13.66 1.40 8.31
N GLY A 45 -12.40 1.65 8.68
CA GLY A 45 -12.03 2.60 9.73
C GLY A 45 -12.48 4.03 9.41
N GLY A 46 -12.31 4.47 8.16
CA GLY A 46 -12.75 5.80 7.74
C GLY A 46 -14.26 5.99 7.69
N LEU A 47 -15.00 4.97 7.27
CA LEU A 47 -16.47 5.00 7.31
C LEU A 47 -16.99 5.02 8.76
N GLN A 48 -16.35 4.27 9.67
CA GLN A 48 -16.73 4.24 11.09
C GLN A 48 -16.36 5.51 11.86
N ALA A 49 -15.40 6.31 11.36
CA ALA A 49 -15.02 7.58 11.94
C ALA A 49 -16.09 8.69 11.74
N ILE A 50 -17.07 8.47 10.87
CA ILE A 50 -18.14 9.43 10.59
C ILE A 50 -19.10 9.52 11.79
N PRO A 51 -19.37 10.73 12.33
CA PRO A 51 -20.37 10.90 13.37
C PRO A 51 -21.76 10.48 12.89
N ARG A 52 -22.46 9.65 13.66
CA ARG A 52 -23.81 9.14 13.31
C ARG A 52 -24.81 10.26 12.98
N GLY A 53 -24.68 11.43 13.63
CA GLY A 53 -25.53 12.60 13.38
C GLY A 53 -25.52 13.10 11.93
N GLN A 54 -24.44 12.92 11.17
CA GLN A 54 -24.39 13.28 9.74
C GLN A 54 -25.32 12.38 8.91
N GLU A 55 -25.34 11.09 9.21
CA GLU A 55 -26.23 10.14 8.55
C GLU A 55 -27.70 10.34 8.94
N GLU A 56 -27.95 10.62 10.22
CA GLU A 56 -29.29 10.87 10.76
C GLU A 56 -29.87 12.18 10.21
N ALA A 57 -29.08 13.26 10.16
CA ALA A 57 -29.50 14.53 9.59
C ALA A 57 -29.84 14.42 8.10
N ALA A 58 -29.01 13.72 7.32
CA ALA A 58 -29.29 13.48 5.91
C ALA A 58 -30.54 12.61 5.70
N ALA A 59 -30.78 11.62 6.57
CA ALA A 59 -32.01 10.84 6.55
C ALA A 59 -33.25 11.69 6.91
N ALA A 60 -33.14 12.58 7.90
CA ALA A 60 -34.22 13.50 8.28
C ALA A 60 -34.58 14.49 7.17
N LEU A 61 -33.63 14.84 6.30
CA LEU A 61 -33.85 15.63 5.08
C LEU A 61 -34.48 14.82 3.92
N GLY A 62 -34.85 13.56 4.15
CA GLY A 62 -35.47 12.69 3.14
C GLY A 62 -34.49 12.17 2.09
N MET A 63 -33.18 12.19 2.35
CA MET A 63 -32.21 11.64 1.40
C MET A 63 -32.30 10.10 1.37
N SER A 64 -32.40 9.53 0.17
CA SER A 64 -32.25 8.10 -0.04
C SER A 64 -30.82 7.64 0.30
N TYR A 65 -30.65 6.36 0.65
CA TYR A 65 -29.36 5.79 1.04
C TYR A 65 -28.23 6.12 0.06
N TRP A 66 -28.46 5.95 -1.24
CA TRP A 66 -27.45 6.23 -2.27
C TRP A 66 -27.07 7.71 -2.35
N ARG A 67 -28.05 8.60 -2.16
CA ARG A 67 -27.82 10.05 -2.17
C ARG A 67 -27.05 10.49 -0.93
N ARG A 68 -27.44 9.98 0.24
CA ARG A 68 -26.74 10.22 1.50
C ARG A 68 -25.30 9.69 1.46
N MET A 69 -25.12 8.46 0.99
CA MET A 69 -23.80 7.83 0.88
C MET A 69 -22.90 8.62 -0.07
N GLY A 70 -23.37 8.94 -1.27
CA GLY A 70 -22.57 9.63 -2.29
C GLY A 70 -22.27 11.09 -1.99
N LEU A 71 -23.21 11.84 -1.38
CA LEU A 71 -23.07 13.29 -1.19
C LEU A 71 -22.59 13.69 0.20
N VAL A 72 -22.84 12.87 1.23
CA VAL A 72 -22.58 13.23 2.62
C VAL A 72 -21.48 12.36 3.21
N VAL A 73 -21.69 11.04 3.25
CA VAL A 73 -20.83 10.11 4.00
C VAL A 73 -19.51 9.87 3.28
N LEU A 74 -19.55 9.46 2.01
CA LEU A 74 -18.37 9.05 1.26
C LEU A 74 -17.36 10.20 1.07
N PRO A 75 -17.76 11.44 0.72
CA PRO A 75 -16.80 12.54 0.59
C PRO A 75 -16.10 12.89 1.91
N GLN A 76 -16.79 12.75 3.06
CA GLN A 76 -16.20 12.97 4.38
C GLN A 76 -15.27 11.81 4.78
N ALA A 77 -15.71 10.57 4.55
CA ALA A 77 -14.91 9.38 4.83
C ALA A 77 -13.62 9.39 4.01
N LEU A 78 -13.69 9.73 2.71
CA LEU A 78 -12.52 9.80 1.84
C LEU A 78 -11.46 10.75 2.39
N LYS A 79 -11.87 11.91 2.91
CA LYS A 79 -10.93 12.87 3.52
C LYS A 79 -10.21 12.28 4.75
N MET A 80 -10.95 11.57 5.60
CA MET A 80 -10.40 10.94 6.80
C MET A 80 -9.52 9.71 6.48
N MET A 81 -9.76 9.05 5.34
CA MET A 81 -9.01 7.86 4.93
C MET A 81 -7.67 8.18 4.26
N ILE A 82 -7.45 9.40 3.75
CA ILE A 82 -6.23 9.77 3.02
C ILE A 82 -4.93 9.42 3.78
N PRO A 83 -4.76 9.77 5.07
CA PRO A 83 -3.54 9.42 5.79
C PRO A 83 -3.34 7.90 5.87
N GLY A 84 -4.42 7.15 6.10
CA GLY A 84 -4.41 5.68 6.13
C GLY A 84 -4.02 5.09 4.78
N ILE A 85 -4.64 5.56 3.68
CA ILE A 85 -4.35 5.11 2.31
C ILE A 85 -2.88 5.34 1.98
N VAL A 86 -2.34 6.54 2.24
CA VAL A 86 -0.94 6.83 1.92
C VAL A 86 0.02 6.01 2.79
N ASN A 87 -0.29 5.80 4.08
CA ASN A 87 0.52 4.93 4.94
C ASN A 87 0.56 3.49 4.40
N THR A 88 -0.58 2.98 3.95
CA THR A 88 -0.68 1.68 3.30
C THR A 88 0.16 1.61 2.02
N PHE A 89 0.13 2.64 1.17
CA PHE A 89 0.99 2.73 -0.01
C PHE A 89 2.49 2.79 0.31
N ILE A 90 2.90 3.57 1.33
CA ILE A 90 4.30 3.63 1.78
C ILE A 90 4.76 2.27 2.28
N SER A 91 3.89 1.55 2.99
CA SER A 91 4.17 0.20 3.47
C SER A 91 4.35 -0.78 2.31
N LEU A 92 3.42 -0.78 1.35
CA LEU A 92 3.51 -1.59 0.14
C LEU A 92 4.78 -1.31 -0.66
N PHE A 93 5.17 -0.03 -0.80
CA PHE A 93 6.38 0.35 -1.52
C PHE A 93 7.62 -0.27 -0.91
N LYS A 94 7.75 -0.25 0.42
CA LYS A 94 8.86 -0.92 1.13
C LYS A 94 8.77 -2.44 1.00
N ASP A 95 7.57 -3.01 1.08
CA ASP A 95 7.35 -4.45 1.00
C ASP A 95 7.67 -5.02 -0.39
N THR A 96 7.75 -4.21 -1.44
CA THR A 96 8.19 -4.66 -2.78
C THR A 96 9.60 -5.26 -2.78
N THR A 97 10.45 -4.87 -1.83
CA THR A 97 11.78 -5.46 -1.64
C THR A 97 11.74 -6.95 -1.31
N LEU A 98 10.62 -7.45 -0.75
CA LEU A 98 10.45 -8.86 -0.40
C LEU A 98 10.30 -9.78 -1.61
N VAL A 99 10.08 -9.23 -2.80
CA VAL A 99 9.98 -9.98 -4.07
C VAL A 99 11.32 -10.63 -4.44
N MET A 100 12.42 -10.22 -3.81
CA MET A 100 13.71 -10.91 -3.88
C MET A 100 13.65 -12.39 -3.45
N ILE A 101 12.78 -12.74 -2.49
CA ILE A 101 12.61 -14.13 -2.00
C ILE A 101 12.20 -15.08 -3.12
N ILE A 102 11.53 -14.57 -4.16
CA ILE A 102 11.02 -15.36 -5.29
C ILE A 102 11.92 -15.24 -6.54
N GLY A 103 13.11 -14.64 -6.38
CA GLY A 103 14.13 -14.52 -7.42
C GLY A 103 13.90 -13.37 -8.41
N LEU A 104 13.07 -12.38 -8.05
CA LEU A 104 12.90 -11.15 -8.82
C LEU A 104 13.72 -10.04 -8.18
N PHE A 105 14.37 -9.21 -9.01
CA PHE A 105 15.21 -8.13 -8.54
C PHE A 105 14.46 -6.80 -8.56
N ASP A 106 14.35 -6.17 -7.41
CA ASP A 106 13.94 -4.78 -7.24
C ASP A 106 15.20 -3.89 -7.07
N LEU A 107 15.03 -2.62 -6.68
CA LEU A 107 16.16 -1.71 -6.45
C LEU A 107 17.20 -2.30 -5.47
N LEU A 108 16.72 -2.83 -4.34
CA LEU A 108 17.61 -3.42 -3.34
C LEU A 108 18.25 -4.72 -3.86
N GLY A 109 17.49 -5.54 -4.59
CA GLY A 109 18.00 -6.74 -5.25
C GLY A 109 19.09 -6.46 -6.27
N ILE A 110 18.93 -5.41 -7.08
CA ILE A 110 19.94 -5.02 -8.07
C ILE A 110 21.24 -4.59 -7.36
N VAL A 111 21.13 -3.82 -6.28
CA VAL A 111 22.30 -3.43 -5.47
C VAL A 111 22.98 -4.67 -4.91
N GLN A 112 22.24 -5.61 -4.30
CA GLN A 112 22.83 -6.84 -3.76
C GLN A 112 23.48 -7.71 -4.85
N ALA A 113 22.88 -7.80 -6.04
CA ALA A 113 23.44 -8.53 -7.17
C ALA A 113 24.74 -7.88 -7.67
N ALA A 114 24.79 -6.55 -7.73
CA ALA A 114 25.99 -5.81 -8.14
C ALA A 114 27.17 -6.03 -7.18
N LEU A 115 26.92 -6.22 -5.89
CA LEU A 115 27.97 -6.50 -4.89
C LEU A 115 28.62 -7.88 -5.05
N SER A 116 28.04 -8.77 -5.86
CA SER A 116 28.63 -10.05 -6.20
C SER A 116 29.64 -9.94 -7.37
N ASP A 117 29.71 -8.79 -8.05
CA ASP A 117 30.70 -8.54 -9.10
C ASP A 117 32.05 -8.17 -8.47
N SER A 118 33.10 -8.87 -8.88
CA SER A 118 34.49 -8.64 -8.47
C SER A 118 34.96 -7.18 -8.59
N ARG A 119 34.40 -6.41 -9.52
CA ARG A 119 34.72 -4.99 -9.73
C ARG A 119 34.10 -4.05 -8.68
N TRP A 120 33.07 -4.52 -7.98
CA TRP A 120 32.30 -3.76 -6.99
C TRP A 120 32.55 -4.22 -5.55
N LEU A 121 33.45 -5.19 -5.35
CA LEU A 121 33.89 -5.65 -4.03
C LEU A 121 34.50 -4.47 -3.25
N GLY A 122 33.80 -4.05 -2.19
CA GLY A 122 34.19 -2.92 -1.33
C GLY A 122 33.19 -1.77 -1.28
N PHE A 123 32.33 -1.62 -2.30
CA PHE A 123 31.35 -0.52 -2.39
C PHE A 123 29.95 -0.88 -1.82
N ALA A 124 29.90 -1.84 -0.90
CA ALA A 124 28.64 -2.33 -0.32
C ALA A 124 27.90 -1.23 0.45
N LEU A 125 28.65 -0.42 1.19
CA LEU A 125 28.09 0.64 2.00
C LEU A 125 27.47 1.72 1.11
N GLU A 126 28.17 2.14 0.07
CA GLU A 126 27.73 3.13 -0.92
C GLU A 126 26.46 2.66 -1.64
N GLY A 127 26.41 1.39 -2.05
CA GLY A 127 25.22 0.80 -2.67
C GLY A 127 24.00 0.82 -1.75
N TYR A 128 24.16 0.40 -0.48
CA TYR A 128 23.05 0.42 0.47
C TYR A 128 22.63 1.82 0.89
N VAL A 129 23.57 2.76 1.06
CA VAL A 129 23.27 4.17 1.35
C VAL A 129 22.50 4.80 0.19
N PHE A 130 22.91 4.53 -1.05
CA PHE A 130 22.18 4.98 -2.23
C PHE A 130 20.75 4.42 -2.26
N ALA A 131 20.59 3.10 -2.08
CA ALA A 131 19.27 2.48 -2.02
C ALA A 131 18.41 3.09 -0.90
N ALA A 132 18.97 3.23 0.31
CA ALA A 132 18.29 3.84 1.45
C ALA A 132 17.85 5.28 1.16
N PHE A 133 18.72 6.07 0.52
CA PHE A 133 18.40 7.44 0.12
C PHE A 133 17.25 7.49 -0.90
N VAL A 134 17.24 6.60 -1.89
CA VAL A 134 16.15 6.49 -2.86
C VAL A 134 14.84 6.12 -2.17
N PHE A 135 14.83 5.07 -1.35
CA PHE A 135 13.64 4.67 -0.59
C PHE A 135 13.15 5.81 0.32
N TRP A 136 14.07 6.49 1.00
CA TRP A 136 13.76 7.64 1.84
C TRP A 136 13.15 8.79 1.03
N LEU A 137 13.73 9.15 -0.11
CA LEU A 137 13.24 10.23 -0.97
C LEU A 137 11.79 9.98 -1.42
N PHE A 138 11.50 8.77 -1.88
CA PHE A 138 10.14 8.39 -2.30
C PHE A 138 9.15 8.36 -1.13
N CYS A 139 9.51 7.71 -0.02
CA CYS A 139 8.64 7.61 1.16
C CYS A 139 8.39 9.00 1.78
N PHE A 140 9.42 9.85 1.84
CA PHE A 140 9.32 11.21 2.34
C PHE A 140 8.43 12.06 1.42
N SER A 141 8.60 11.97 0.11
CA SER A 141 7.77 12.69 -0.87
C SER A 141 6.29 12.30 -0.73
N MET A 142 5.98 11.00 -0.64
CA MET A 142 4.63 10.49 -0.40
C MET A 142 4.05 10.98 0.94
N SER A 143 4.83 10.91 2.01
CA SER A 143 4.43 11.39 3.35
C SER A 143 4.12 12.89 3.34
N ARG A 144 4.99 13.71 2.73
CA ARG A 144 4.76 15.15 2.58
C ARG A 144 3.53 15.47 1.75
N TYR A 145 3.32 14.74 0.66
CA TYR A 145 2.12 14.88 -0.17
C TYR A 145 0.84 14.55 0.59
N SER A 146 0.86 13.49 1.42
CA SER A 146 -0.26 13.14 2.30
C SER A 146 -0.60 14.26 3.27
N GLN A 147 0.39 14.79 3.98
CA GLN A 147 0.20 15.90 4.93
C GLN A 147 -0.31 17.17 4.23
N TYR A 148 0.14 17.43 3.01
CA TYR A 148 -0.37 18.54 2.21
C TYR A 148 -1.85 18.33 1.84
N LEU A 149 -2.22 17.14 1.37
CA LEU A 149 -3.62 16.82 1.04
C LEU A 149 -4.51 16.94 2.28
N GLU A 150 -4.05 16.41 3.42
CA GLU A 150 -4.76 16.48 4.69
C GLU A 150 -5.02 17.93 5.07
N ARG A 151 -4.00 18.79 5.06
CA ARG A 151 -4.14 20.22 5.36
C ARG A 151 -5.08 20.94 4.38
N LYS A 152 -5.01 20.60 3.10
CA LYS A 152 -5.87 21.20 2.06
C LYS A 152 -7.34 20.80 2.22
N LEU A 153 -7.60 19.56 2.64
CA LEU A 153 -8.94 19.00 2.77
C LEU A 153 -9.53 19.16 4.18
N HIS A 154 -8.70 19.57 5.14
CA HIS A 154 -9.11 19.91 6.50
C HIS A 154 -10.13 21.04 6.45
N THR A 155 -11.39 20.68 6.62
CA THR A 155 -12.54 21.59 6.61
C THR A 155 -13.12 21.77 8.01
N GLY A 156 -12.44 21.23 9.04
CA GLY A 156 -12.75 21.46 10.43
C GLY A 156 -12.33 22.86 10.85
N HIS A 157 -13.25 23.60 11.47
CA HIS A 157 -12.90 24.83 12.17
C HIS A 157 -11.88 24.51 13.26
N LYS A 158 -10.69 25.11 13.20
CA LYS A 158 -9.80 25.20 14.37
C LYS A 158 -10.60 25.87 15.48
N LYS A 159 -10.93 25.11 16.52
CA LYS A 159 -11.39 25.68 17.78
C LYS A 159 -10.22 26.41 18.46
#